data_AF-A0A929ZEB7-F1
#
_entry.id   AF-A0A929ZEB7-F1
#
_cell.length_a   1.000
_cell.length_b   1.000
_cell.length_c   1.000
_cell.angle_alpha   90.00
_cell.angle_beta   90.00
_cell.angle_gamma   90.00
#
_symmetry.space_group_name_H-M   'P 1'
#
loop_
_entity.id
_entity.type
_entity.pdbx_description
1 polymer ?
#
loop_
_entity_poly.entity_id
_entity_poly.type
_entity_poly.pdbx_seq_one_letter_code
_entity_poly.pdbx_strand_id
1 'polypeptide(L)'
;MVKGQNVNLFLLDGEVTGRIKCTLANWTGLVYKIPRSLLDESKEISALHQSAIYMLFGMDDNNEPLVYIGQAGIRKNDDGVLQRLREHDT
;
A
#
# COMPACT_ATOMS: atom_id res chain seq x y z
N MET A 1 24.96 -16.91 -5.07
CA MET A 1 24.05 -16.60 -6.20
C MET A 1 22.65 -16.44 -5.65
N VAL A 2 22.00 -15.29 -5.87
CA VAL A 2 20.63 -15.06 -5.36
C VAL A 2 19.67 -15.92 -6.18
N LYS A 3 18.89 -16.79 -5.53
CA LYS A 3 17.84 -17.56 -6.22
C LYS A 3 16.71 -16.62 -6.63
N GLY A 4 16.20 -16.80 -7.85
CA GLY A 4 14.97 -16.14 -8.27
C GLY A 4 13.80 -16.51 -7.34
N GLN A 5 12.87 -15.58 -7.17
CA GLN A 5 11.66 -15.80 -6.39
C GLN A 5 10.44 -15.43 -7.24
N ASN A 6 9.35 -16.17 -7.06
CA ASN A 6 8.09 -15.89 -7.74
C ASN A 6 7.30 -14.85 -6.94
N VAL A 7 6.86 -13.80 -7.63
CA VAL A 7 5.91 -12.81 -7.10
C VAL A 7 4.53 -13.15 -7.64
N ASN A 8 3.53 -13.17 -6.77
CA ASN A 8 2.13 -13.25 -7.18
C ASN A 8 1.51 -11.85 -7.13
N LEU A 9 0.89 -11.44 -8.22
CA LEU A 9 0.10 -10.20 -8.33
C LEU A 9 -1.37 -10.60 -8.47
N PHE A 10 -2.18 -10.23 -7.50
CA PHE A 10 -3.62 -10.41 -7.53
C PHE A 10 -4.28 -9.06 -7.81
N LEU A 11 -4.95 -8.95 -8.96
CA LEU A 11 -5.69 -7.76 -9.35
C LEU A 11 -7.05 -7.78 -8.64
N LEU A 12 -7.23 -6.97 -7.60
CA LEU A 12 -8.49 -6.97 -6.81
C LEU A 12 -9.67 -6.53 -7.67
N ASP A 13 -9.43 -5.60 -8.58
CA ASP A 13 -10.44 -5.00 -9.44
C ASP A 13 -10.48 -5.64 -10.85
N GLY A 14 -9.67 -6.66 -11.11
CA GLY A 14 -9.53 -7.27 -12.43
C GLY A 14 -8.72 -6.45 -13.45
N GLU A 15 -8.29 -5.24 -13.11
CA GLU A 15 -7.50 -4.36 -13.98
C GLU A 15 -6.13 -4.00 -13.39
N VAL A 16 -5.13 -3.81 -14.26
CA VAL A 16 -3.74 -3.48 -13.87
C VAL A 16 -3.59 -2.07 -13.27
N THR A 17 -4.52 -1.18 -13.61
CA THR A 17 -4.59 0.20 -13.12
C THR A 17 -5.19 0.28 -11.71
N GLY A 18 -6.01 -0.69 -11.32
CA GLY A 18 -6.68 -0.76 -10.01
C GLY A 18 -5.78 -1.17 -8.85
N ARG A 19 -6.41 -1.68 -7.79
CA ARG A 19 -5.79 -2.16 -6.56
C ARG A 19 -5.16 -3.53 -6.79
N ILE A 20 -3.92 -3.68 -6.33
CA ILE A 20 -3.15 -4.92 -6.51
C ILE A 20 -2.64 -5.38 -5.15
N LYS A 21 -2.84 -6.65 -4.84
CA LYS A 21 -2.19 -7.34 -3.72
C LYS A 21 -1.01 -8.15 -4.27
N CYS A 22 0.16 -7.94 -3.70
CA CYS A 22 1.37 -8.67 -4.03
C CYS A 22 1.79 -9.56 -2.87
N THR A 23 2.21 -10.79 -3.19
CA THR A 23 2.81 -11.73 -2.24
C THR A 23 4.06 -12.37 -2.85
N LEU A 24 4.95 -12.87 -1.99
CA LEU A 24 6.19 -13.54 -2.37
C LEU A 24 6.19 -14.94 -1.77
N ALA A 25 6.57 -15.95 -2.56
CA ALA A 25 6.59 -17.33 -2.09
C ALA A 25 7.47 -17.50 -0.84
N ASN A 26 6.94 -18.15 0.20
CA ASN A 26 7.60 -18.35 1.49
C ASN A 26 7.90 -17.08 2.31
N TRP A 27 7.25 -15.95 1.98
CA TRP A 27 7.29 -14.73 2.79
C TRP A 27 5.88 -14.35 3.23
N THR A 28 5.73 -13.98 4.49
CA THR A 28 4.43 -13.66 5.10
C THR A 28 3.97 -12.22 4.85
N GLY A 29 4.86 -11.38 4.31
CA GLY A 29 4.53 -9.99 4.03
C GLY A 29 3.48 -9.84 2.94
N LEU A 30 2.58 -8.88 3.14
CA LEU A 30 1.58 -8.47 2.16
C LEU A 30 1.93 -7.05 1.68
N VAL A 31 1.90 -6.85 0.38
CA VAL A 31 2.07 -5.53 -0.22
C VAL A 31 0.79 -5.19 -0.97
N TYR A 32 0.31 -3.96 -0.81
CA TYR A 32 -0.81 -3.44 -1.58
C TYR A 32 -0.36 -2.22 -2.37
N LYS A 33 -0.64 -2.22 -3.67
CA LYS A 33 -0.59 -1.02 -4.51
C LYS A 33 -2.02 -0.52 -4.65
N ILE A 34 -2.27 0.67 -4.11
CA ILE A 34 -3.60 1.29 -4.08
C ILE A 34 -3.47 2.63 -4.80
N PRO A 35 -4.17 2.83 -5.94
CA PRO A 35 -4.31 4.15 -6.54
C PRO A 35 -4.96 5.11 -5.55
N ARG A 36 -4.51 6.37 -5.50
CA ARG A 36 -5.03 7.37 -4.55
C ARG A 36 -6.56 7.51 -4.63
N SER A 37 -7.12 7.50 -5.83
CA SER A 37 -8.57 7.58 -6.07
C SER A 37 -9.37 6.42 -5.49
N LEU A 38 -8.74 5.28 -5.21
CA LEU A 38 -9.38 4.07 -4.68
C LEU A 38 -9.06 3.85 -3.19
N LEU A 39 -8.45 4.84 -2.51
CA LEU A 39 -8.10 4.71 -1.09
C LEU A 39 -9.33 4.49 -0.20
N ASP A 40 -10.41 5.23 -0.44
CA ASP A 40 -11.64 5.09 0.35
C ASP A 40 -12.37 3.77 0.09
N GLU A 41 -12.35 3.32 -1.17
CA GLU A 41 -12.81 2.00 -1.56
C GLU A 41 -11.89 0.90 -1.04
N SER A 42 -10.73 1.18 -0.44
CA SER A 42 -9.82 0.16 0.07
C SER A 42 -10.04 -0.17 1.54
N LYS A 43 -10.99 0.49 2.21
CA LYS A 43 -11.27 0.32 3.65
C LYS A 43 -11.73 -1.10 4.03
N GLU A 44 -12.21 -1.91 3.10
CA GLU A 44 -12.54 -3.33 3.36
C GLU A 44 -11.30 -4.23 3.41
N ILE A 45 -10.12 -3.72 3.01
CA ILE A 45 -8.86 -4.46 3.11
C ILE A 45 -8.43 -4.45 4.58
N SER A 46 -8.72 -5.55 5.29
CA SER A 46 -8.40 -5.73 6.70
C SER A 46 -6.93 -5.45 7.07
N ALA A 47 -5.99 -5.67 6.15
CA ALA A 47 -4.58 -5.39 6.36
C ALA A 47 -4.28 -3.88 6.54
N LEU A 48 -5.10 -2.98 5.99
CA LEU A 48 -4.91 -1.53 6.15
C LEU A 48 -5.29 -1.03 7.56
N HIS A 49 -6.01 -1.85 8.33
CA HIS A 49 -6.32 -1.58 9.73
C HIS A 49 -5.18 -1.98 10.69
N GLN A 50 -4.10 -2.56 10.16
CA GLN A 50 -2.96 -3.01 10.95
C GLN A 50 -1.78 -2.04 10.87
N SER A 51 -0.76 -2.29 11.69
CA SER A 51 0.52 -1.60 11.59
C SER A 51 1.20 -1.91 10.25
N ALA A 52 1.72 -0.90 9.57
CA ALA A 52 2.43 -1.09 8.31
C ALA A 52 3.40 0.05 8.00
N ILE A 53 4.30 -0.22 7.07
CA ILE A 53 5.07 0.78 6.34
C ILE A 53 4.28 1.11 5.07
N TYR A 54 4.23 2.39 4.70
CA TYR A 54 3.61 2.86 3.46
C TYR A 54 4.57 3.73 2.65
N MET A 55 4.36 3.72 1.34
CA MET A 55 5.11 4.53 0.38
C MET A 55 4.12 5.38 -0.42
N LEU A 56 4.31 6.69 -0.42
CA LEU A 56 3.55 7.62 -1.25
C LEU A 56 4.44 8.06 -2.42
N PHE A 57 4.01 7.75 -3.63
CA PHE A 57 4.72 8.10 -4.87
C PHE A 57 4.14 9.40 -5.43
N GLY A 58 5.01 10.32 -5.82
CA GLY A 58 4.62 11.61 -6.39
C GLY A 58 5.78 12.30 -7.10
N MET A 59 5.63 13.60 -7.30
CA MET A 59 6.68 14.48 -7.81
C MET A 59 6.98 15.55 -6.75
N ASP A 60 8.20 16.06 -6.73
CA ASP A 60 8.57 17.23 -5.93
C ASP A 60 8.25 18.56 -6.66
N ASP A 61 8.63 19.69 -6.06
CA ASP A 61 8.41 21.03 -6.62
C ASP A 61 9.15 21.28 -7.95
N ASN A 62 10.19 20.48 -8.25
CA ASN A 62 10.94 20.52 -9.51
C ASN A 62 10.42 19.51 -10.54
N ASN A 63 9.30 18.84 -10.25
CA ASN A 63 8.71 17.78 -11.05
C ASN A 63 9.61 16.53 -11.18
N GLU A 64 10.46 16.28 -10.19
CA GLU A 64 11.29 15.08 -10.09
C GLU A 64 10.58 13.98 -9.28
N PRO A 65 10.70 12.68 -9.66
CA PRO A 65 10.07 11.59 -8.93
C PRO A 65 10.50 11.52 -7.47
N LEU A 66 9.53 11.52 -6.56
CA LEU A 66 9.74 11.46 -5.11
C LEU A 66 8.94 10.30 -4.50
N VAL A 67 9.54 9.68 -3.48
CA VAL A 67 8.86 8.73 -2.59
C VAL A 67 8.95 9.21 -1.15
N TYR A 68 7.80 9.40 -0.50
CA TYR A 68 7.72 9.54 0.94
C TYR A 68 7.47 8.17 1.58
N ILE A 69 8.29 7.80 2.56
CA ILE A 69 8.16 6.54 3.30
C ILE A 69 7.77 6.87 4.74
N GLY A 70 6.66 6.29 5.18
CA GLY A 70 6.19 6.44 6.55
C GLY A 70 5.80 5.10 7.16
N GLN A 71 5.57 5.12 8.46
CA GLN A 71 5.02 3.98 9.21
C GLN A 71 3.80 4.42 10.01
N ALA A 72 2.92 3.48 10.31
CA ALA A 72 1.79 3.67 11.18
C ALA A 72 1.58 2.41 12.04
N GLY A 73 1.25 2.61 13.31
CA GLY A 73 0.81 1.54 14.21
C GLY A 73 -0.72 1.49 14.33
N ILE A 74 -1.23 0.43 14.93
CA ILE A 74 -2.65 0.30 15.30
C ILE A 74 -3.04 1.41 16.29
N ARG A 75 -4.15 2.09 16.03
CA ARG A 75 -4.71 3.16 16.87
C ARG A 75 -5.98 2.67 17.58
N LYS A 76 -6.45 3.42 18.59
CA LYS A 76 -7.65 3.09 19.38
C LYS A 76 -8.96 3.06 18.59
N ASN A 77 -8.97 3.64 17.39
CA ASN A 77 -10.10 3.65 16.47
C ASN A 77 -10.08 2.48 15.47
N ASP A 78 -9.18 1.50 15.66
CA ASP A 78 -8.96 0.34 14.78
C ASP A 78 -8.58 0.68 13.33
N ASP A 79 -8.28 1.93 13.02
CA ASP A 79 -7.70 2.33 11.74
C ASP A 79 -6.18 2.48 11.91
N GLY A 80 -5.44 1.42 11.55
CA GLY A 80 -3.98 1.40 11.52
C GLY A 80 -3.40 2.30 10.43
N VAL A 81 -2.77 1.72 9.40
CA VAL A 81 -2.16 2.50 8.32
C VAL A 81 -3.17 3.29 7.48
N LEU A 82 -4.41 2.82 7.35
CA LEU A 82 -5.47 3.49 6.57
C LEU A 82 -5.68 4.94 7.02
N GLN A 83 -5.80 5.19 8.32
CA GLN A 83 -5.99 6.54 8.84
C GLN A 83 -4.79 7.44 8.51
N ARG A 84 -3.58 6.89 8.61
CA ARG A 84 -2.37 7.66 8.31
C ARG A 84 -2.28 8.02 6.83
N LEU A 85 -2.71 7.13 5.93
CA LEU A 85 -2.80 7.43 4.50
C LEU A 85 -3.78 8.57 4.21
N ARG A 86 -4.96 8.55 4.87
CA ARG A 86 -5.97 9.63 4.75
C ARG A 86 -5.48 10.99 5.25
N GLU A 87 -4.64 11.02 6.28
CA GLU A 87 -4.02 12.27 6.76
C GLU A 87 -3.09 12.92 5.72
N HIS A 88 -2.61 12.16 4.73
CA HIS A 88 -1.85 12.66 3.59
C HIS A 88 -2.73 12.90 2.34
N ASP A 89 -4.02 12.56 2.39
CA ASP A 89 -4.99 12.79 1.31
C ASP A 89 -5.63 14.18 1.44
N THR A 90 -4.78 15.21 1.48
CA THR A 90 -5.16 16.64 1.37
C THR A 90 -4.96 17.15 -0.04
#